data_AF-A0A974P148-F1
#
_entry.id   AF-A0A974P148-F1
#
_cell.length_a   1.000
_cell.length_b   1.000
_cell.length_c   1.000
_cell.angle_alpha   90.00
_cell.angle_beta   90.00
_cell.angle_gamma   90.00
#
_symmetry.space_group_name_H-M   'P 1'
#
loop_
_entity.id
_entity.type
_entity.pdbx_description
1 polymer ?
#
loop_
_entity_poly.entity_id
_entity_poly.type
_entity_poly.pdbx_seq_one_letter_code
_entity_poly.pdbx_strand_id
1 'polypeptide(L)'
;MDETIVTPALVDRYVELALAPGHRAILTSGRDGPQRRIDKSVFGTIKTPTLVMHGEADTVIDVSAGRGLASAIPGAKLITYLASATCRWSRSPTGPWPI
;
A
#
# COMPACT_ATOMS: atom_id res chain seq x y z
N MET A 1 -2.77 -14.81 11.64
CA MET A 1 -3.28 -14.56 10.28
C MET A 1 -4.55 -15.37 10.11
N ASP A 2 -5.60 -14.79 9.54
CA ASP A 2 -6.82 -15.54 9.20
C ASP A 2 -6.67 -16.05 7.76
N GLU A 3 -6.45 -17.36 7.60
CA GLU A 3 -6.19 -18.04 6.33
C GLU A 3 -7.47 -18.31 5.53
N THR A 4 -8.64 -18.21 6.17
CA THR A 4 -9.93 -18.49 5.52
C THR A 4 -10.27 -17.52 4.39
N ILE A 5 -9.58 -16.37 4.34
CA ILE A 5 -9.70 -15.38 3.26
C ILE A 5 -8.96 -15.80 1.98
N VAL A 6 -8.02 -16.75 2.07
CA VAL A 6 -7.25 -17.24 0.93
C VAL A 6 -7.98 -18.43 0.33
N THR A 7 -8.96 -18.14 -0.52
CA THR A 7 -9.74 -19.18 -1.20
C THR A 7 -8.97 -19.77 -2.37
N PRO A 8 -9.27 -21.02 -2.80
CA PRO A 8 -8.66 -21.61 -3.99
C PRO A 8 -8.81 -20.71 -5.23
N ALA A 9 -10.00 -20.13 -5.44
CA ALA A 9 -10.24 -19.20 -6.55
C ALA A 9 -9.38 -17.93 -6.48
N LEU A 10 -9.05 -17.44 -5.28
CA LEU A 10 -8.12 -16.31 -5.13
C LEU A 10 -6.68 -16.73 -5.50
N VAL A 11 -6.27 -17.94 -5.11
CA VAL A 11 -4.97 -18.51 -5.47
C VAL A 11 -4.86 -18.64 -6.98
N ASP A 12 -5.84 -19.26 -7.64
CA ASP A 12 -5.86 -19.46 -9.08
C ASP A 12 -5.70 -18.12 -9.83
N ARG A 13 -6.46 -17.10 -9.42
CA ARG A 13 -6.36 -15.75 -10.00
C ARG A 13 -4.95 -15.14 -9.87
N TYR A 14 -4.30 -15.31 -8.72
CA TYR A 14 -2.95 -14.78 -8.50
C TYR A 14 -1.89 -15.58 -9.26
N VAL A 15 -2.08 -16.88 -9.43
CA VAL A 15 -1.22 -17.74 -10.27
C VAL A 15 -1.33 -17.35 -11.73
N GLU A 16 -2.55 -17.19 -12.25
CA GLU A 16 -2.78 -16.71 -13.61
C GLU A 16 -2.14 -15.34 -13.86
N LEU A 17 -2.29 -14.41 -12.91
CA LEU A 17 -1.65 -13.10 -12.98
C LEU A 17 -0.12 -13.21 -13.04
N ALA A 18 0.48 -14.03 -12.17
CA ALA A 18 1.94 -14.20 -12.11
C ALA A 18 2.51 -14.86 -13.38
N LEU A 19 1.75 -15.72 -14.04
CA LEU A 19 2.14 -16.44 -15.25
C LEU A 19 1.76 -15.71 -16.55
N ALA A 20 1.04 -14.59 -16.47
CA ALA A 20 0.63 -13.82 -17.64
C ALA A 20 1.85 -13.40 -18.50
N PRO A 21 1.73 -13.37 -19.84
CA PRO A 21 2.82 -12.96 -20.73
C PRO A 21 3.40 -11.60 -20.31
N GLY A 22 4.74 -11.51 -20.20
CA GLY A 22 5.45 -10.30 -19.79
C GLY A 22 5.50 -10.02 -18.28
N HIS A 23 4.74 -10.74 -17.46
CA HIS A 23 4.66 -10.48 -16.01
C HIS A 23 5.97 -10.78 -15.27
N ARG A 24 6.71 -11.81 -15.71
CA ARG A 24 8.04 -12.13 -15.15
C ARG A 24 9.00 -10.95 -15.26
N ALA A 25 9.02 -10.27 -16.40
CA ALA A 25 9.91 -9.13 -16.61
C ALA A 25 9.58 -8.00 -15.63
N ILE A 26 8.30 -7.72 -15.39
CA ILE A 26 7.83 -6.70 -14.43
C ILE A 26 8.29 -7.03 -13.00
N LEU A 27 8.18 -8.30 -12.59
CA LEU A 27 8.60 -8.73 -11.25
C LEU A 27 10.11 -8.61 -11.02
N THR A 28 10.91 -8.68 -12.09
CA THR A 28 12.37 -8.65 -12.02
C THR A 28 12.99 -7.30 -12.40
N SER A 29 12.31 -6.44 -13.17
CA SER A 29 12.89 -5.23 -13.75
C SER A 29 13.12 -4.07 -12.78
N GLY A 30 12.47 -4.07 -11.61
CA GLY A 30 12.48 -2.94 -10.67
C GLY A 30 13.56 -2.96 -9.59
N ARG A 31 14.38 -4.02 -9.50
CA ARG A 31 15.34 -4.19 -8.39
C ARG A 31 16.73 -3.61 -8.63
N ASP A 32 17.16 -3.48 -9.90
CA ASP A 32 18.56 -3.18 -10.25
C ASP A 32 18.80 -1.74 -10.76
N GLY A 33 17.78 -0.88 -10.72
CA GLY A 33 17.88 0.51 -11.17
C GLY A 33 18.48 1.46 -10.11
N PRO A 34 19.10 2.58 -10.51
CA PRO A 34 19.59 3.58 -9.58
C PRO A 34 18.44 4.15 -8.75
N GLN A 35 18.50 4.01 -7.43
CA GLN A 35 17.50 4.60 -6.54
C GLN A 35 17.66 6.12 -6.49
N ARG A 36 16.65 6.84 -6.98
CA ARG A 36 16.56 8.29 -6.80
C ARG A 36 16.23 8.60 -5.34
N ARG A 37 17.12 9.32 -4.66
CA ARG A 37 16.78 9.93 -3.36
C ARG A 37 15.73 11.02 -3.55
N ILE A 38 14.65 10.93 -2.77
CA ILE A 38 13.59 11.93 -2.70
C ILE A 38 13.73 12.66 -1.37
N ASP A 39 13.78 13.99 -1.42
CA ASP A 39 13.76 14.83 -0.23
C ASP A 39 12.33 15.07 0.26
N LYS A 40 12.15 15.25 1.57
CA LYS A 40 10.84 15.46 2.19
C LYS A 40 10.13 16.74 1.68
N SER A 41 10.89 17.75 1.28
CA SER A 41 10.31 19.01 0.76
C SER A 41 9.45 18.80 -0.49
N VAL A 42 9.70 17.74 -1.26
CA VAL A 42 8.92 17.42 -2.47
C VAL A 42 7.45 17.18 -2.14
N PHE A 43 7.13 16.61 -0.97
CA PHE A 43 5.75 16.33 -0.57
C PHE A 43 4.92 17.61 -0.34
N GLY A 44 5.56 18.72 0.03
CA GLY A 44 4.90 20.02 0.20
C GLY A 44 4.34 20.62 -1.10
N THR A 45 4.79 20.09 -2.25
CA THR A 45 4.33 20.52 -3.58
C THR A 45 2.98 19.93 -3.97
N ILE A 46 2.53 18.88 -3.30
CA ILE A 46 1.22 18.25 -3.56
C ILE A 46 0.11 19.16 -3.05
N LYS A 47 -0.78 19.59 -3.94
CA LYS A 47 -1.91 20.50 -3.63
C LYS A 47 -3.29 19.84 -3.73
N THR A 48 -3.36 18.60 -4.21
CA THR A 48 -4.61 17.85 -4.33
C THR A 48 -5.02 17.26 -2.98
N PRO A 49 -6.33 17.10 -2.71
CA PRO A 49 -6.80 16.36 -1.54
C PRO A 49 -6.13 14.98 -1.48
N THR A 50 -5.44 14.71 -0.36
CA THR A 50 -4.61 13.52 -0.22
C THR A 50 -5.05 12.70 0.98
N LEU A 51 -5.22 11.40 0.77
CA LEU A 51 -5.47 10.42 1.82
C LEU A 51 -4.23 9.53 1.96
N VAL A 52 -3.66 9.49 3.16
CA VAL A 52 -2.58 8.60 3.55
C VAL A 52 -3.19 7.45 4.35
N MET A 53 -2.85 6.22 3.97
CA MET A 53 -3.41 5.00 4.58
C MET A 53 -2.25 4.11 4.99
N HIS A 54 -2.23 3.65 6.24
CA HIS A 54 -1.12 2.87 6.79
C HIS A 54 -1.62 1.77 7.74
N GLY A 55 -0.95 0.63 7.77
CA GLY A 55 -1.23 -0.44 8.73
C GLY A 55 -0.45 -0.33 10.03
N GLU A 56 -1.12 -0.29 11.18
CA GLU A 56 -0.41 -0.16 12.47
C GLU A 56 0.47 -1.39 12.77
N ALA A 57 0.09 -2.56 12.25
CA ALA A 57 0.84 -3.81 12.34
C ALA A 57 1.65 -4.12 11.07
N ASP A 58 1.99 -3.11 10.25
CA ASP A 58 2.85 -3.30 9.09
C ASP A 58 4.27 -3.68 9.55
N THR A 59 4.75 -4.84 9.08
CA THR A 59 6.05 -5.40 9.47
C THR A 59 7.19 -5.01 8.52
N VAL A 60 6.86 -4.40 7.39
CA VAL A 60 7.82 -3.96 6.37
C VAL A 60 8.10 -2.47 6.51
N ILE A 61 7.07 -1.66 6.78
CA ILE A 61 7.17 -0.20 6.90
C ILE A 61 6.47 0.25 8.18
N ASP A 62 7.25 0.83 9.10
CA ASP A 62 6.73 1.34 10.37
C ASP A 62 5.68 2.46 10.18
N VAL A 63 4.70 2.52 11.08
CA VAL A 63 3.60 3.49 11.04
C VAL A 63 4.05 4.95 11.10
N SER A 64 5.24 5.23 11.64
CA SER A 64 5.85 6.55 11.63
C SER A 64 6.07 7.08 10.21
N ALA A 65 6.27 6.21 9.20
CA ALA A 65 6.39 6.62 7.81
C ALA A 65 5.08 7.23 7.28
N GLY A 66 3.95 6.56 7.55
CA GLY A 66 2.62 7.07 7.20
C GLY A 66 2.30 8.40 7.91
N ARG A 67 2.64 8.51 9.20
CA ARG A 67 2.50 9.76 9.96
C ARG A 67 3.37 10.88 9.40
N GLY A 68 4.62 10.57 9.04
CA GLY A 68 5.56 11.52 8.45
C GLY A 68 5.07 12.05 7.11
N LEU A 69 4.50 11.19 6.26
CA LEU A 69 3.95 11.59 4.97
C LEU A 69 2.71 12.48 5.12
N ALA A 70 1.79 12.12 6.02
CA ALA A 70 0.61 12.93 6.30
C ALA A 70 0.97 14.32 6.86
N SER A 71 2.04 14.41 7.65
CA SER A 71 2.54 15.70 8.14
C SER A 71 3.24 16.54 7.06
N ALA A 72 3.83 15.91 6.04
CA ALA A 72 4.58 16.60 4.99
C ALA A 72 3.70 17.13 3.86
N ILE A 73 2.52 16.54 3.65
CA ILE A 73 1.58 16.94 2.60
C ILE A 73 0.51 17.89 3.17
N PRO A 74 0.41 19.13 2.68
CA PRO A 74 -0.60 20.08 3.14
C PRO A 74 -2.02 19.54 2.97
N GLY A 75 -2.79 19.48 4.05
CA GLY A 75 -4.19 19.05 4.03
C GLY A 75 -4.40 17.54 3.89
N ALA A 76 -3.34 16.73 4.02
CA ALA A 76 -3.48 15.28 3.99
C ALA A 76 -4.23 14.74 5.22
N LYS A 77 -5.06 13.72 4.99
CA LYS A 77 -5.73 12.96 6.05
C LYS A 77 -5.02 11.63 6.24
N LEU A 78 -4.84 11.19 7.48
CA LEU A 78 -4.28 9.88 7.81
C LEU A 78 -5.37 8.94 8.33
N ILE A 79 -5.43 7.73 7.77
CA ILE A 79 -6.19 6.60 8.32
C ILE A 79 -5.22 5.47 8.66
N THR A 80 -5.25 5.00 9.91
CA THR A 80 -4.49 3.83 10.34
C THR A 80 -5.40 2.62 10.54
N TYR A 81 -4.92 1.46 10.11
CA TYR A 81 -5.63 0.19 10.24
C TYR A 81 -4.91 -0.72 11.24
N LEU A 82 -5.57 -1.00 12.37
CA LEU A 82 -5.04 -1.82 13.47
C LEU A 82 -4.55 -3.19 13.02
N ALA A 83 -5.33 -3.89 12.19
CA ALA A 83 -5.08 -5.29 11.86
C ALA A 83 -4.22 -5.50 10.60
N SER A 84 -3.88 -4.45 9.85
CA SER A 84 -3.28 -4.64 8.54
C SER A 84 -1.76 -4.75 8.62
N ALA A 85 -1.24 -5.97 8.56
CA ALA A 85 0.03 -6.19 7.85
C ALA A 85 -0.18 -5.76 6.37
N THR A 86 0.90 -5.44 5.66
CA THR A 86 0.94 -4.80 4.33
C THR A 86 -0.08 -5.32 3.28
N CYS A 87 -0.60 -6.55 3.43
CA CYS A 87 -1.59 -7.18 2.53
C CYS A 87 -3.03 -7.34 3.06
N ARG A 88 -3.43 -6.83 4.24
CA ARG A 88 -4.80 -7.00 4.78
C ARG A 88 -5.66 -5.75 4.59
N TRP A 89 -6.09 -5.51 3.35
CA TRP A 89 -6.98 -4.40 2.96
C TRP A 89 -8.45 -4.80 2.73
N SER A 90 -8.79 -6.09 2.81
CA SER A 90 -10.10 -6.61 2.40
C SER A 90 -11.26 -6.35 3.39
N ARG A 91 -11.01 -5.76 4.58
CA ARG A 91 -12.07 -5.40 5.54
C ARG A 91 -11.75 -4.09 6.26
N SER A 92 -12.33 -2.98 5.83
CA SER A 92 -12.52 -1.80 6.68
C SER A 92 -13.71 -2.03 7.62
N PRO A 93 -13.65 -1.61 8.90
CA PRO A 93 -14.78 -1.71 9.83
C PRO A 93 -15.89 -0.67 9.55
N THR A 94 -15.59 0.38 8.78
CA THR A 94 -16.59 1.28 8.21
C THR A 94 -17.00 0.73 6.84
N GLY A 95 -18.31 0.65 6.59
CA GLY A 95 -18.95 0.03 5.42
C GLY A 95 -18.53 0.59 4.05
N PRO A 96 -19.27 0.30 2.96
CA PRO A 96 -18.85 0.71 1.62
C PRO A 96 -18.64 2.23 1.56
N TRP A 97 -17.52 2.62 0.96
CA TRP A 97 -17.11 4.01 0.80
C TRP A 97 -18.22 4.84 0.15
N PRO A 98 -18.52 6.05 0.65
CA PRO A 98 -19.27 7.01 -0.14
C PRO A 98 -18.34 7.48 -1.27
N ILE A 99 -18.75 7.20 -2.50
CA ILE A 99 -18.31 7.97 -3.67
C ILE A 99 -18.83 9.39 -3.56
#